data_AF-A0AAD4LEL7-F1
#
_entry.id   AF-A0AAD4LEL7-F1
#
_cell.length_a   1.000
_cell.length_b   1.000
_cell.length_c   1.000
_cell.angle_alpha   90.00
_cell.angle_beta   90.00
_cell.angle_gamma   90.00
#
_symmetry.space_group_name_H-M   'P 1'
#
loop_
_entity.id
_entity.type
_entity.pdbx_description
1 polymer ?
#
loop_
_entity_poly.entity_id
_entity_poly.type
_entity_poly.pdbx_seq_one_letter_code
_entity_poly.pdbx_strand_id
1 'polypeptide(L)'
;MSNHTPLLGVDTRMATGSRRSYSSVGDLHGGPSVSKSRSPETYRSGNPLSNVPEEIDDEDLEETLEEEGLYLATWQPNPPYTGSYKRLVQTYTFVPVTSLLVWLLAAFVPPLIWPTDAPTTPPVPYFSTPLPEFLLSTSLFALSHLLNPFLFALTGVLLPHPVSANVVGTALHVLLRNALRVSAFPLLRITVPDGVAMCSTPAFRSLWWFALGWSLAEVVVGVVQGYETLALYRDALVPQGRARELAAAALSTGVRASKNGGATNTSPLRTWDERQWESCEDGVAAGEAIGSPVRSYPRTMSGADIQLEVDKDFDELVAVKAREELEELYGFPAIHVPVFVSCLLRIASILLSLGFVLLLSAGYLTSPPAILPVLEKNGMIVFVPSSWSDGTLWGTFVAVCGVNLGLSLLHTPVFLPRVGVHVVAYLGLLVGLGTLFAGLGMWDALS
;
A
#
# COMPACT_ATOMS: atom_id res chain seq x y z
N MET A 1 44.17 8.47 -12.84
CA MET A 1 43.01 9.38 -12.90
C MET A 1 41.80 8.56 -12.52
N SER A 2 41.49 8.54 -11.22
CA SER A 2 40.40 7.75 -10.63
C SER A 2 39.11 8.57 -10.62
N ASN A 3 38.02 7.96 -11.08
CA ASN A 3 36.68 8.49 -10.97
C ASN A 3 36.14 8.16 -9.57
N HIS A 4 36.05 9.18 -8.71
CA HIS A 4 35.25 9.11 -7.50
C HIS A 4 33.80 9.51 -7.84
N THR A 5 32.91 8.54 -7.86
CA THR A 5 31.46 8.75 -7.76
C THR A 5 31.12 9.16 -6.32
N PRO A 6 30.44 10.29 -6.07
CA PRO A 6 29.95 10.60 -4.75
C PRO A 6 28.74 9.72 -4.42
N LEU A 7 28.91 8.84 -3.43
CA LEU A 7 27.84 8.15 -2.73
C LEU A 7 27.01 9.19 -1.97
N LEU A 8 25.76 9.39 -2.40
CA LEU A 8 24.76 10.10 -1.61
C LEU A 8 24.36 9.19 -0.44
N GLY A 9 25.08 9.34 0.68
CA GLY A 9 24.66 8.80 1.97
C GLY A 9 23.40 9.51 2.42
N VAL A 10 22.28 8.79 2.43
CA VAL A 10 21.07 9.23 3.11
C VAL A 10 21.27 8.94 4.60
N ASP A 11 21.78 9.95 5.31
CA ASP A 11 21.78 9.97 6.77
C ASP A 11 20.35 10.13 7.29
N THR A 12 19.65 9.02 7.53
CA THR A 12 18.47 9.03 8.40
C THR A 12 18.94 9.09 9.85
N ARG A 13 19.31 10.28 10.31
CA ARG A 13 19.53 10.55 11.73
C ARG A 13 18.20 10.67 12.46
N MET A 14 18.02 9.71 13.36
CA MET A 14 17.17 9.65 14.54
C MET A 14 16.54 10.98 14.99
N ALA A 15 15.21 10.99 15.08
CA ALA A 15 14.48 11.76 16.09
C ALA A 15 13.91 10.77 17.10
N THR A 16 14.63 10.60 18.22
CA THR A 16 14.19 9.85 19.39
C THR A 16 13.02 10.58 20.05
N GLY A 17 11.79 10.15 19.74
CA GLY A 17 10.59 10.55 20.45
C GLY A 17 10.43 9.73 21.73
N SER A 18 10.80 10.33 22.86
CA SER A 18 10.58 9.81 24.21
C SER A 18 9.10 9.48 24.44
N ARG A 19 8.74 8.19 24.44
CA ARG A 19 7.44 7.71 24.95
C ARG A 19 7.47 7.72 26.48
N ARG A 20 6.79 8.70 27.07
CA ARG A 20 6.43 8.72 28.49
C ARG A 20 5.47 7.57 28.78
N SER A 21 5.95 6.60 29.55
CA SER A 21 5.14 5.59 30.22
C SER A 21 4.30 6.25 31.32
N TYR A 22 2.98 6.13 31.23
CA TYR A 22 2.05 6.40 32.34
C TYR A 22 2.17 5.26 33.35
N SER A 23 2.98 5.46 34.39
CA SER A 23 2.94 4.63 35.60
C SER A 23 1.84 5.16 36.52
N SER A 24 0.83 4.33 36.80
CA SER A 24 -0.17 4.59 37.84
C SER A 24 0.47 4.54 39.22
N VAL A 25 0.41 5.65 39.96
CA VAL A 25 0.67 5.69 41.39
C VAL A 25 -0.66 5.91 42.09
N GLY A 26 -1.04 4.93 42.90
CA GLY A 26 -2.18 5.03 43.80
C GLY A 26 -2.51 3.66 44.34
N ASP A 27 -1.89 3.28 45.45
CA ASP A 27 -2.58 2.57 46.53
C ASP A 27 -1.71 2.54 47.79
N LEU A 28 -2.11 3.35 48.76
CA LEU A 28 -1.71 3.29 50.16
C LEU A 28 -3.01 3.18 50.95
N HIS A 29 -3.27 2.00 51.53
CA HIS A 29 -4.09 1.67 52.72
C HIS A 29 -4.18 0.12 52.70
N GLY A 30 -3.76 -0.68 53.68
CA GLY A 30 -3.90 -0.55 55.12
C GLY A 30 -5.02 -1.49 55.60
N GLY A 31 -4.71 -2.72 56.00
CA GLY A 31 -5.61 -3.54 56.84
C GLY A 31 -5.60 -5.06 56.64
N PRO A 32 -5.91 -5.87 57.67
CA PRO A 32 -5.30 -7.19 57.88
C PRO A 32 -6.22 -8.41 57.66
N SER A 33 -5.56 -9.57 57.53
CA SER A 33 -5.98 -10.91 57.98
C SER A 33 -7.33 -11.48 57.53
N VAL A 34 -7.31 -12.52 56.67
CA VAL A 34 -8.30 -13.62 56.73
C VAL A 34 -7.67 -14.97 56.33
N SER A 35 -7.93 -15.94 57.21
CA SER A 35 -7.74 -17.39 57.25
C SER A 35 -7.34 -18.19 55.99
N LYS A 36 -6.28 -19.00 56.19
CA LYS A 36 -6.06 -20.31 55.57
C LYS A 36 -7.19 -21.29 55.94
N SER A 37 -8.07 -21.63 55.00
CA SER A 37 -8.79 -22.90 55.02
C SER A 37 -8.09 -23.87 54.06
N ARG A 38 -7.40 -24.85 54.63
CA ARG A 38 -6.87 -26.00 53.88
C ARG A 38 -8.02 -26.98 53.64
N SER A 39 -8.49 -27.08 52.40
CA SER A 39 -9.35 -28.18 51.97
C SER A 39 -8.57 -29.50 51.96
N PRO A 40 -9.14 -30.61 52.45
CA PRO A 40 -8.46 -31.89 52.62
C PRO A 40 -8.55 -32.83 51.40
N GLU A 41 -8.39 -32.32 50.17
CA GLU A 41 -8.44 -33.15 48.95
C GLU A 41 -7.06 -33.55 48.40
N THR A 42 -5.97 -33.19 49.07
CA THR A 42 -4.59 -33.35 48.55
C THR A 42 -4.02 -34.78 48.60
N TYR A 43 -4.81 -35.81 48.93
CA TYR A 43 -4.31 -37.19 49.08
C TYR A 43 -4.83 -38.21 48.05
N ARG A 44 -5.47 -37.77 46.95
CA ARG A 44 -6.00 -38.68 45.92
C ARG A 44 -5.19 -38.72 44.60
N SER A 45 -3.94 -38.25 44.59
CA SER A 45 -3.08 -38.16 43.39
C SER A 45 -2.20 -39.38 43.12
N GLY A 46 -2.69 -40.59 43.44
CA GLY A 46 -1.94 -41.85 43.25
C GLY A 46 -2.43 -42.74 42.11
N ASN A 47 -3.22 -42.22 41.16
CA ASN A 47 -3.85 -43.05 40.13
C ASN A 47 -2.99 -43.06 38.84
N PRO A 48 -2.28 -44.17 38.51
CA PRO A 48 -1.46 -44.27 37.29
C PRO A 48 -2.28 -44.29 35.99
N LEU A 49 -3.62 -44.20 36.09
CA LEU A 49 -4.56 -44.10 34.98
C LEU A 49 -4.92 -42.65 34.60
N SER A 50 -4.42 -41.61 35.30
CA SER A 50 -4.67 -40.21 34.93
C SER A 50 -3.74 -39.67 33.82
N ASN A 51 -2.97 -40.55 33.18
CA ASN A 51 -2.15 -40.23 32.00
C ASN A 51 -2.77 -40.82 30.73
N VAL A 52 -4.10 -40.96 30.67
CA VAL A 52 -4.76 -41.03 29.37
C VAL A 52 -4.79 -39.59 28.86
N PRO A 53 -4.13 -39.27 27.73
CA PRO A 53 -4.28 -37.96 27.10
C PRO A 53 -5.77 -37.79 26.86
N GLU A 54 -6.41 -36.88 27.58
CA GLU A 54 -7.76 -36.46 27.20
C GLU A 54 -7.61 -35.92 25.77
N GLU A 55 -8.34 -36.51 24.83
CA GLU A 55 -8.47 -35.97 23.48
C GLU A 55 -9.12 -34.60 23.68
N ILE A 56 -8.28 -33.57 23.74
CA ILE A 56 -8.71 -32.18 23.80
C ILE A 56 -9.56 -31.99 22.56
N ASP A 57 -10.81 -31.60 22.76
CA ASP A 57 -11.73 -31.34 21.67
C ASP A 57 -11.10 -30.29 20.75
N ASP A 58 -11.18 -30.49 19.44
CA ASP A 58 -10.48 -29.64 18.45
C ASP A 58 -10.89 -28.15 18.59
N GLU A 59 -12.11 -27.90 19.09
CA GLU A 59 -12.64 -26.55 19.37
C GLU A 59 -11.96 -25.88 20.57
N ASP A 60 -11.81 -26.60 21.69
CA ASP A 60 -11.13 -26.08 22.89
C ASP A 60 -9.64 -25.84 22.63
N LEU A 61 -9.01 -26.66 21.77
CA LEU A 61 -7.63 -26.49 21.35
C LEU A 61 -7.45 -25.27 20.45
N GLU A 62 -8.42 -24.96 19.56
CA GLU A 62 -8.36 -23.77 18.73
C GLU A 62 -8.54 -22.49 19.56
N GLU A 63 -9.43 -22.49 20.56
CA GLU A 63 -9.62 -21.37 21.49
C GLU A 63 -8.39 -21.18 22.40
N THR A 64 -7.82 -22.26 22.96
CA THR A 64 -6.57 -22.16 23.75
C THR A 64 -5.35 -21.84 22.89
N LEU A 65 -5.26 -22.28 21.64
CA LEU A 65 -4.18 -21.87 20.73
C LEU A 65 -4.35 -20.43 20.27
N GLU A 66 -5.58 -19.94 20.13
CA GLU A 66 -5.82 -18.51 19.92
C GLU A 66 -5.39 -17.73 21.16
N GLU A 67 -5.73 -18.18 22.38
CA GLU A 67 -5.42 -17.47 23.64
C GLU A 67 -3.93 -17.56 24.05
N GLU A 68 -3.31 -18.75 24.06
CA GLU A 68 -1.88 -18.96 24.32
C GLU A 68 -1.00 -18.53 23.14
N GLY A 69 -1.49 -18.69 21.91
CA GLY A 69 -0.84 -18.14 20.72
C GLY A 69 -0.86 -16.61 20.73
N LEU A 70 -1.92 -15.97 21.25
CA LEU A 70 -1.96 -14.54 21.56
C LEU A 70 -0.82 -14.20 22.53
N TYR A 71 -0.65 -14.95 23.61
CA TYR A 71 0.36 -14.69 24.63
C TYR A 71 1.80 -14.91 24.13
N LEU A 72 2.09 -15.99 23.39
CA LEU A 72 3.42 -16.24 22.80
C LEU A 72 3.74 -15.25 21.68
N ALA A 73 2.73 -14.88 20.89
CA ALA A 73 2.80 -13.78 19.92
C ALA A 73 3.07 -12.43 20.59
N THR A 74 2.62 -12.23 21.83
CA THR A 74 2.82 -10.97 22.59
C THR A 74 4.28 -10.78 23.02
N TRP A 75 5.08 -11.85 23.17
CA TRP A 75 6.47 -11.76 23.64
C TRP A 75 7.53 -11.79 22.54
N GLN A 76 7.18 -12.24 21.34
CA GLN A 76 8.06 -12.07 20.17
C GLN A 76 7.78 -10.70 19.54
N PRO A 77 8.83 -9.90 19.26
CA PRO A 77 8.65 -8.58 18.66
C PRO A 77 7.97 -8.63 17.27
N ASN A 78 7.80 -9.81 16.67
CA ASN A 78 7.09 -10.04 15.41
C ASN A 78 6.40 -11.42 15.43
N PRO A 79 5.12 -11.52 15.80
CA PRO A 79 4.43 -12.81 15.76
C PRO A 79 4.30 -13.33 14.32
N PRO A 80 4.55 -14.62 14.06
CA PRO A 80 4.40 -15.19 12.74
C PRO A 80 2.93 -15.13 12.32
N TYR A 81 2.65 -14.46 11.20
CA TYR A 81 1.31 -14.39 10.65
C TYR A 81 0.88 -15.78 10.16
N THR A 82 -0.25 -16.28 10.66
CA THR A 82 -0.79 -17.57 10.25
C THR A 82 -1.48 -17.43 8.90
N GLY A 83 -0.98 -18.14 7.89
CA GLY A 83 -1.60 -18.08 6.56
C GLY A 83 -0.75 -18.67 5.45
N SER A 84 -1.41 -19.06 4.36
CA SER A 84 -0.72 -19.44 3.13
C SER A 84 -0.56 -18.23 2.22
N TYR A 85 0.67 -17.77 2.00
CA TYR A 85 0.98 -16.71 1.03
C TYR A 85 0.37 -16.98 -0.35
N LYS A 86 0.38 -18.25 -0.80
CA LYS A 86 -0.25 -18.64 -2.07
C LYS A 86 -1.75 -18.32 -2.10
N ARG A 87 -2.48 -18.58 -1.00
CA ARG A 87 -3.92 -18.27 -0.89
C ARG A 87 -4.15 -16.77 -0.86
N LEU A 88 -3.31 -16.01 -0.16
CA LEU A 88 -3.38 -14.55 -0.13
C LEU A 88 -3.19 -13.95 -1.52
N VAL A 89 -2.13 -14.37 -2.24
CA VAL A 89 -1.86 -13.95 -3.62
C VAL A 89 -3.01 -14.34 -4.55
N GLN A 90 -3.52 -15.57 -4.46
CA GLN A 90 -4.69 -16.02 -5.23
C GLN A 90 -5.91 -15.13 -4.98
N THR A 91 -6.17 -14.77 -3.73
CA THR A 91 -7.28 -13.86 -3.39
C THR A 91 -7.01 -12.46 -3.94
N TYR A 92 -5.77 -11.98 -3.90
CA TYR A 92 -5.41 -10.68 -4.46
C TYR A 92 -5.54 -10.63 -5.99
N THR A 93 -5.45 -11.77 -6.71
CA THR A 93 -5.68 -11.80 -8.17
C THR A 93 -7.09 -11.35 -8.58
N PHE A 94 -8.06 -11.34 -7.66
CA PHE A 94 -9.37 -10.73 -7.91
C PHE A 94 -9.28 -9.24 -8.21
N VAL A 95 -8.33 -8.50 -7.62
CA VAL A 95 -8.20 -7.04 -7.79
C VAL A 95 -7.95 -6.65 -9.26
N PRO A 96 -6.91 -7.15 -9.96
CA PRO A 96 -6.71 -6.82 -11.36
C PRO A 96 -7.85 -7.31 -12.25
N VAL A 97 -8.45 -8.47 -11.95
CA VAL A 97 -9.59 -9.01 -12.73
C VAL A 97 -10.81 -8.10 -12.62
N THR A 98 -11.19 -7.69 -11.40
CA THR A 98 -12.34 -6.78 -11.21
C THR A 98 -12.05 -5.40 -11.81
N SER A 99 -10.81 -4.91 -11.69
CA SER A 99 -10.43 -3.61 -12.23
C SER A 99 -10.45 -3.62 -13.76
N LEU A 100 -9.95 -4.69 -14.38
CA LEU A 100 -9.99 -4.90 -15.83
C LEU A 100 -11.44 -5.00 -16.32
N LEU A 101 -12.30 -5.73 -15.61
CA LEU A 101 -13.72 -5.86 -15.95
C LEU A 101 -14.42 -4.50 -15.93
N VAL A 102 -14.24 -3.72 -14.86
CA VAL A 102 -14.83 -2.37 -14.76
C VAL A 102 -14.26 -1.42 -15.80
N TRP A 103 -12.96 -1.49 -16.08
CA TRP A 103 -12.33 -0.70 -17.14
C TRP A 103 -12.89 -1.06 -18.53
N LEU A 104 -13.06 -2.35 -18.83
CA LEU A 104 -13.67 -2.82 -20.08
C LEU A 104 -15.12 -2.34 -20.19
N LEU A 105 -15.91 -2.45 -19.12
CA LEU A 105 -17.27 -1.90 -19.10
C LEU A 105 -17.27 -0.41 -19.43
N ALA A 106 -16.40 0.37 -18.78
CA ALA A 106 -16.26 1.80 -19.06
C ALA A 106 -15.80 2.09 -20.51
N ALA A 107 -15.00 1.23 -21.11
CA ALA A 107 -14.58 1.34 -22.51
C ALA A 107 -15.73 1.09 -23.51
N PHE A 108 -16.67 0.20 -23.17
CA PHE A 108 -17.83 -0.10 -24.02
C PHE A 108 -19.03 0.81 -23.78
N VAL A 109 -19.07 1.57 -22.67
CA VAL A 109 -20.18 2.47 -22.35
C VAL A 109 -20.43 3.51 -23.45
N PRO A 110 -19.45 4.29 -23.95
CA PRO A 110 -19.73 5.31 -24.95
C PRO A 110 -20.36 4.81 -26.25
N PRO A 111 -19.84 3.77 -26.93
CA PRO A 111 -20.46 3.30 -28.16
C PRO A 111 -21.83 2.65 -27.95
N LEU A 112 -22.15 2.18 -26.74
CA LEU A 112 -23.45 1.58 -26.43
C LEU A 112 -24.53 2.64 -26.14
N ILE A 113 -24.18 3.70 -25.39
CA ILE A 113 -25.15 4.69 -24.90
C ILE A 113 -25.24 5.91 -25.82
N TRP A 114 -24.11 6.35 -26.39
CA TRP A 114 -24.04 7.54 -27.26
C TRP A 114 -23.49 7.16 -28.64
N PRO A 115 -24.31 6.51 -29.50
CA PRO A 115 -23.91 6.21 -30.87
C PRO A 115 -23.48 7.49 -31.58
N THR A 116 -22.25 7.50 -32.09
CA THR A 116 -21.75 8.62 -32.89
C THR A 116 -22.12 8.38 -34.34
N ASP A 117 -22.81 9.34 -34.97
CA ASP A 117 -22.99 9.33 -36.41
C ASP A 117 -21.62 9.35 -37.10
N ALA A 118 -21.47 8.54 -38.14
CA ALA A 118 -20.17 8.30 -38.79
C ALA A 118 -19.46 9.62 -39.12
N PRO A 119 -18.14 9.74 -38.87
CA PRO A 119 -17.43 10.99 -39.08
C PRO A 119 -17.50 11.39 -40.56
N THR A 120 -18.09 12.55 -40.83
CA THR A 120 -18.06 13.22 -42.13
C THR A 120 -16.70 13.86 -42.41
N THR A 121 -15.80 13.91 -41.42
CA THR A 121 -14.44 14.42 -41.58
C THR A 121 -13.48 13.33 -42.03
N PRO A 122 -12.62 13.60 -43.03
CA PRO A 122 -11.66 12.63 -43.51
C PRO A 122 -10.70 12.24 -42.37
N PRO A 123 -10.41 10.95 -42.19
CA PRO A 123 -9.51 10.49 -41.14
C PRO A 123 -8.14 11.16 -41.30
N VAL A 124 -7.60 11.68 -40.21
CA VAL A 124 -6.20 12.13 -40.17
C VAL A 124 -5.32 10.95 -40.59
N PRO A 125 -4.36 11.16 -41.51
CA PRO A 125 -3.74 10.06 -42.25
C PRO A 125 -2.81 9.14 -41.43
N TYR A 126 -2.48 9.47 -40.18
CA TYR A 126 -1.42 8.77 -39.45
C TYR A 126 -1.90 7.81 -38.35
N PHE A 127 -2.96 8.13 -37.59
CA PHE A 127 -3.52 7.20 -36.58
C PHE A 127 -5.03 7.41 -36.40
N SER A 128 -5.78 6.31 -36.42
CA SER A 128 -7.20 6.31 -36.07
C SER A 128 -7.39 6.44 -34.56
N THR A 129 -8.42 7.19 -34.15
CA THR A 129 -8.90 7.17 -32.76
C THR A 129 -9.27 5.72 -32.39
N PRO A 130 -8.94 5.21 -31.19
CA PRO A 130 -8.55 5.94 -29.97
C PRO A 130 -7.05 5.86 -29.58
N LEU A 131 -6.20 5.37 -30.48
CA LEU A 131 -4.79 5.07 -30.15
C LEU A 131 -3.97 6.29 -29.70
N PRO A 132 -3.99 7.45 -30.38
CA PRO A 132 -3.16 8.58 -29.97
C PRO A 132 -3.60 9.18 -28.63
N GLU A 133 -4.90 9.23 -28.33
CA GLU A 133 -5.41 9.71 -27.05
C GLU A 133 -4.97 8.84 -25.89
N PHE A 134 -5.02 7.52 -26.09
CA PHE A 134 -4.61 6.55 -25.10
C PHE A 134 -3.09 6.60 -24.83
N LEU A 135 -2.26 6.62 -25.89
CA LEU A 135 -0.80 6.72 -25.76
C LEU A 135 -0.37 8.04 -25.12
N LEU A 136 -0.97 9.16 -25.52
CA LEU A 136 -0.66 10.45 -24.91
C LEU A 136 -1.03 10.44 -23.41
N SER A 137 -2.19 9.91 -23.08
CA SER A 137 -2.64 9.84 -21.69
C SER A 137 -1.72 9.01 -20.80
N THR A 138 -1.37 7.81 -21.24
CA THR A 138 -0.46 6.91 -20.52
C THR A 138 0.94 7.51 -20.37
N SER A 139 1.46 8.19 -21.40
CA SER A 139 2.76 8.87 -21.34
C SER A 139 2.78 10.07 -20.39
N LEU A 140 1.72 10.89 -20.37
CA LEU A 140 1.59 12.00 -19.42
C LEU A 140 1.41 11.50 -17.99
N PHE A 141 0.68 10.40 -17.79
CA PHE A 141 0.61 9.73 -16.49
C PHE A 141 2.01 9.25 -16.06
N ALA A 142 2.73 8.54 -16.92
CA ALA A 142 4.07 8.05 -16.63
C ALA A 142 5.04 9.19 -16.30
N LEU A 143 4.99 10.30 -17.04
CA LEU A 143 5.76 11.50 -16.74
C LEU A 143 5.42 12.06 -15.35
N SER A 144 4.13 12.17 -15.02
CA SER A 144 3.68 12.65 -13.70
C SER A 144 4.15 11.74 -12.57
N HIS A 145 4.15 10.42 -12.80
CA HIS A 145 4.58 9.41 -11.84
C HIS A 145 6.10 9.45 -11.62
N LEU A 146 6.88 9.54 -12.70
CA LEU A 146 8.34 9.64 -12.63
C LEU A 146 8.82 10.95 -11.99
N LEU A 147 8.08 12.05 -12.15
CA LEU A 147 8.40 13.31 -11.50
C LEU A 147 8.07 13.33 -10.01
N ASN A 148 7.22 12.42 -9.52
CA ASN A 148 6.75 12.43 -8.13
C ASN A 148 7.88 12.40 -7.08
N PRO A 149 8.86 11.47 -7.14
CA PRO A 149 9.96 11.45 -6.17
C PRO A 149 10.80 12.73 -6.19
N PHE A 150 10.98 13.35 -7.37
CA PHE A 150 11.72 14.59 -7.50
C PHE A 150 10.99 15.77 -6.85
N LEU A 151 9.66 15.83 -6.96
CA LEU A 151 8.87 16.86 -6.28
C LEU A 151 8.97 16.71 -4.76
N PHE A 152 8.86 15.49 -4.23
CA PHE A 152 9.01 15.23 -2.81
C PHE A 152 10.42 15.56 -2.29
N ALA A 153 11.46 15.20 -3.04
CA ALA A 153 12.84 15.56 -2.71
C ALA A 153 13.04 17.08 -2.70
N LEU A 154 12.53 17.79 -3.71
CA LEU A 154 12.59 19.25 -3.78
C LEU A 154 11.89 19.89 -2.56
N THR A 155 10.69 19.42 -2.22
CA THR A 155 9.96 19.94 -1.06
C THR A 155 10.62 19.62 0.27
N GLY A 156 11.28 18.46 0.39
CA GLY A 156 12.05 18.07 1.57
C GLY A 156 13.30 18.93 1.77
N VAL A 157 13.93 19.39 0.68
CA VAL A 157 15.05 20.34 0.75
C VAL A 157 14.55 21.74 1.12
N LEU A 158 13.40 22.16 0.61
CA LEU A 158 12.88 23.52 0.80
C LEU A 158 12.22 23.74 2.16
N LEU A 159 11.59 22.71 2.74
CA LEU A 159 10.78 22.82 3.96
C LEU A 159 11.43 21.99 5.08
N PRO A 160 11.75 22.59 6.24
CA PRO A 160 12.45 21.91 7.33
C PRO A 160 11.57 20.90 8.09
N HIS A 161 10.24 21.03 8.02
CA HIS A 161 9.32 20.16 8.77
C HIS A 161 8.78 19.05 7.85
N PRO A 162 8.91 17.76 8.20
CA PRO A 162 8.51 16.65 7.33
C PRO A 162 7.02 16.66 6.97
N VAL A 163 6.15 17.07 7.90
CA VAL A 163 4.70 17.15 7.65
C VAL A 163 4.37 18.22 6.62
N SER A 164 4.97 19.42 6.71
CA SER A 164 4.72 20.47 5.73
C SER A 164 5.33 20.12 4.37
N ALA A 165 6.52 19.51 4.36
CA ALA A 165 7.13 18.98 3.13
C ALA A 165 6.19 17.98 2.42
N ASN A 166 5.61 17.03 3.16
CA ASN A 166 4.69 16.05 2.59
C ASN A 166 3.39 16.69 2.05
N VAL A 167 2.81 17.64 2.79
CA VAL A 167 1.57 18.34 2.36
C VAL A 167 1.84 19.17 1.10
N VAL A 168 2.93 19.93 1.07
CA VAL A 168 3.29 20.77 -0.09
C VAL A 168 3.71 19.91 -1.28
N GLY A 169 4.46 18.83 -1.06
CA GLY A 169 4.81 17.85 -2.10
C GLY A 169 3.59 17.21 -2.73
N THR A 170 2.62 16.81 -1.90
CA THR A 170 1.33 16.28 -2.36
C THR A 170 0.55 17.33 -3.16
N ALA A 171 0.48 18.57 -2.68
CA ALA A 171 -0.19 19.66 -3.40
C ALA A 171 0.46 19.94 -4.76
N LEU A 172 1.79 20.00 -4.81
CA LEU A 172 2.53 20.22 -6.05
C LEU A 172 2.35 19.06 -7.03
N HIS A 173 2.34 17.82 -6.54
CA HIS A 173 2.08 16.65 -7.37
C HIS A 173 0.65 16.66 -7.94
N VAL A 174 -0.37 17.00 -7.13
CA VAL A 174 -1.77 17.13 -7.57
C VAL A 174 -1.92 18.23 -8.63
N LEU A 175 -1.26 19.38 -8.43
CA LEU A 175 -1.24 20.47 -9.42
C LEU A 175 -0.59 20.03 -10.72
N LEU A 176 0.59 19.40 -10.66
CA LEU A 176 1.28 18.87 -11.85
C LEU A 176 0.38 17.88 -12.59
N ARG A 177 -0.23 16.93 -11.86
CA ARG A 177 -1.08 15.88 -12.43
C ARG A 177 -2.26 16.46 -13.21
N ASN A 178 -2.95 17.45 -12.63
CA ASN A 178 -4.09 18.09 -13.29
C ASN A 178 -3.65 19.06 -14.39
N ALA A 179 -2.52 19.75 -14.25
CA ALA A 179 -1.96 20.59 -15.29
C ALA A 179 -1.59 19.76 -16.53
N LEU A 180 -1.01 18.58 -16.35
CA LEU A 180 -0.70 17.66 -17.44
C LEU A 180 -1.97 17.17 -18.15
N ARG A 181 -3.04 16.86 -17.41
CA ARG A 181 -4.35 16.53 -18.00
C ARG A 181 -4.90 17.65 -18.86
N VAL A 182 -4.88 18.90 -18.37
CA VAL A 182 -5.36 20.06 -19.16
C VAL A 182 -4.46 20.32 -20.36
N SER A 183 -3.13 20.14 -20.22
CA SER A 183 -2.18 20.31 -21.33
C SER A 183 -2.38 19.31 -22.47
N ALA A 184 -3.02 18.17 -22.21
CA ALA A 184 -3.33 17.18 -23.24
C ALA A 184 -4.37 17.68 -24.25
N PHE A 185 -5.32 18.53 -23.84
CA PHE A 185 -6.40 19.00 -24.71
C PHE A 185 -5.90 19.79 -25.94
N PRO A 186 -5.03 20.81 -25.79
CA PRO A 186 -4.44 21.48 -26.95
C PRO A 186 -3.50 20.58 -27.75
N LEU A 187 -2.78 19.65 -27.10
CA LEU A 187 -1.92 18.68 -27.79
C LEU A 187 -2.70 17.75 -28.71
N LEU A 188 -3.89 17.30 -28.26
CA LEU A 188 -4.82 16.50 -29.06
C LEU A 188 -5.63 17.32 -30.08
N ARG A 189 -5.48 18.65 -30.08
CA ARG A 189 -6.19 19.58 -30.96
C ARG A 189 -7.71 19.37 -30.92
N ILE A 190 -8.23 19.10 -29.73
CA ILE A 190 -9.65 18.86 -29.53
C ILE A 190 -10.39 20.18 -29.74
N THR A 191 -11.20 20.22 -30.80
CA THR A 191 -11.98 21.40 -31.18
C THR A 191 -13.44 20.98 -31.33
N VAL A 192 -14.35 21.83 -30.86
CA VAL A 192 -15.80 21.63 -31.03
C VAL A 192 -16.33 22.78 -31.89
N PRO A 193 -16.98 22.49 -33.04
CA PRO A 193 -17.41 23.52 -33.99
C PRO A 193 -18.31 24.59 -33.37
N ASP A 194 -19.20 24.18 -32.46
CA ASP A 194 -20.25 25.05 -31.91
C ASP A 194 -19.91 25.58 -30.51
N GLY A 195 -18.73 25.24 -29.96
CA GLY A 195 -18.32 25.62 -28.60
C GLY A 195 -19.16 25.02 -27.47
N VAL A 196 -20.16 24.20 -27.78
CA VAL A 196 -21.02 23.52 -26.80
C VAL A 196 -20.54 22.07 -26.61
N ALA A 197 -20.20 21.69 -25.39
CA ALA A 197 -19.81 20.33 -25.05
C ALA A 197 -21.03 19.40 -25.10
N MET A 198 -21.23 18.69 -26.22
CA MET A 198 -22.29 17.69 -26.37
C MET A 198 -21.70 16.28 -26.41
N CYS A 199 -22.39 15.32 -25.81
CA CYS A 199 -22.01 13.90 -25.78
C CYS A 199 -21.91 13.25 -27.17
N SER A 200 -22.65 13.78 -28.15
CA SER A 200 -22.63 13.33 -29.56
C SER A 200 -21.37 13.73 -30.32
N THR A 201 -20.56 14.65 -29.78
CA THR A 201 -19.36 15.12 -30.48
C THR A 201 -18.23 14.08 -30.46
N PRO A 202 -17.40 14.00 -31.53
CA PRO A 202 -16.24 13.13 -31.53
C PRO A 202 -15.22 13.49 -30.42
N ALA A 203 -15.23 14.75 -29.97
CA ALA A 203 -14.42 15.23 -28.86
C ALA A 203 -14.70 14.47 -27.55
N PHE A 204 -15.97 14.22 -27.24
CA PHE A 204 -16.37 13.45 -26.06
C PHE A 204 -15.73 12.07 -26.06
N ARG A 205 -15.78 11.36 -27.19
CA ARG A 205 -15.18 10.03 -27.35
C ARG A 205 -13.66 10.06 -27.20
N SER A 206 -12.98 11.00 -27.85
CA SER A 206 -11.52 11.16 -27.70
C SER A 206 -11.10 11.42 -26.26
N LEU A 207 -11.82 12.29 -25.54
CA LEU A 207 -11.55 12.60 -24.13
C LEU A 207 -11.87 11.43 -23.20
N TRP A 208 -12.92 10.66 -23.51
CA TRP A 208 -13.24 9.44 -22.79
C TRP A 208 -12.09 8.43 -22.89
N TRP A 209 -11.58 8.18 -24.10
CA TRP A 209 -10.43 7.28 -24.30
C TRP A 209 -9.15 7.81 -23.67
N PHE A 210 -8.93 9.13 -23.70
CA PHE A 210 -7.86 9.78 -22.94
C PHE A 210 -8.00 9.46 -21.45
N ALA A 211 -9.17 9.63 -20.85
CA ALA A 211 -9.40 9.32 -19.44
C ALA A 211 -9.21 7.82 -19.10
N LEU A 212 -9.60 6.94 -20.02
CA LEU A 212 -9.38 5.50 -19.89
C LEU A 212 -7.90 5.10 -19.95
N GLY A 213 -7.11 5.77 -20.80
CA GLY A 213 -5.65 5.58 -20.82
C GLY A 213 -5.00 6.00 -19.50
N TRP A 214 -5.45 7.12 -18.93
CA TRP A 214 -4.94 7.63 -17.66
C TRP A 214 -5.27 6.66 -16.51
N SER A 215 -6.53 6.23 -16.44
CA SER A 215 -7.00 5.32 -15.39
C SER A 215 -6.37 3.93 -15.50
N LEU A 216 -6.14 3.41 -16.72
CA LEU A 216 -5.48 2.11 -16.87
C LEU A 216 -4.07 2.15 -16.28
N ALA A 217 -3.29 3.19 -16.61
CA ALA A 217 -1.93 3.33 -16.11
C ALA A 217 -1.91 3.46 -14.58
N GLU A 218 -2.85 4.21 -14.00
CA GLU A 218 -3.01 4.32 -12.55
C GLU A 218 -3.40 2.99 -11.88
N VAL A 219 -4.32 2.23 -12.48
CA VAL A 219 -4.71 0.91 -11.98
C VAL A 219 -3.54 -0.07 -12.06
N VAL A 220 -2.79 -0.09 -13.16
CA VAL A 220 -1.63 -0.98 -13.33
C VAL A 220 -0.57 -0.68 -12.27
N VAL A 221 -0.15 0.58 -12.10
CA VAL A 221 0.81 0.96 -11.05
C VAL A 221 0.27 0.58 -9.68
N GLY A 222 -1.01 0.83 -9.42
CA GLY A 222 -1.64 0.49 -8.16
C GLY A 222 -1.72 -1.02 -7.86
N VAL A 223 -1.91 -1.85 -8.88
CA VAL A 223 -1.89 -3.31 -8.75
C VAL A 223 -0.46 -3.80 -8.50
N VAL A 224 0.53 -3.27 -9.22
CA VAL A 224 1.95 -3.60 -9.03
C VAL A 224 2.39 -3.26 -7.61
N GLN A 225 2.10 -2.04 -7.15
CA GLN A 225 2.36 -1.61 -5.78
C GLN A 225 1.70 -2.54 -4.75
N GLY A 226 0.47 -3.01 -5.02
CA GLY A 226 -0.19 -3.96 -4.13
C GLY A 226 0.46 -5.35 -4.10
N TYR A 227 1.01 -5.83 -5.21
CA TYR A 227 1.80 -7.07 -5.19
C TYR A 227 3.13 -6.89 -4.46
N GLU A 228 3.78 -5.74 -4.62
CA GLU A 228 5.01 -5.39 -3.89
C GLU A 228 4.74 -5.36 -2.38
N THR A 229 3.64 -4.73 -1.94
CA THR A 229 3.27 -4.73 -0.52
C THR A 229 2.94 -6.12 0.00
N LEU A 230 2.29 -6.97 -0.80
CA LEU A 230 2.06 -8.38 -0.44
C LEU A 230 3.37 -9.17 -0.38
N ALA A 231 4.33 -8.90 -1.27
CA ALA A 231 5.62 -9.60 -1.31
C ALA A 231 6.45 -9.39 -0.04
N LEU A 232 6.31 -8.26 0.65
CA LEU A 232 6.92 -8.01 1.97
C LEU A 232 6.50 -9.04 3.04
N TYR A 233 5.36 -9.72 2.86
CA TYR A 233 4.86 -10.73 3.80
C TYR A 233 5.20 -12.16 3.38
N ARG A 234 5.93 -12.36 2.26
CA ARG A 234 6.24 -13.69 1.73
C ARG A 234 6.94 -14.58 2.75
N ASP A 235 7.94 -14.02 3.45
CA ASP A 235 8.77 -14.77 4.39
C ASP A 235 8.22 -14.73 5.83
N ALA A 236 7.32 -13.78 6.11
CA ALA A 236 6.65 -13.63 7.40
C ALA A 236 5.47 -14.59 7.61
N LEU A 237 4.86 -15.05 6.52
CA LEU A 237 3.69 -15.93 6.56
C LEU A 237 4.11 -17.39 6.76
N VAL A 238 3.74 -17.95 7.92
CA VAL A 238 4.00 -19.37 8.22
C VAL A 238 2.78 -20.20 7.81
N PRO A 239 2.95 -21.25 6.99
CA PRO A 239 1.86 -22.16 6.66
C PRO A 239 1.23 -22.75 7.93
N GLN A 240 -0.10 -22.83 7.97
CA GLN A 240 -0.86 -23.26 9.16
C GLN A 240 -0.38 -24.59 9.75
N GLY A 241 -0.03 -25.58 8.92
CA GLY A 241 0.53 -26.85 9.40
C GLY A 241 1.84 -26.68 10.17
N ARG A 242 2.75 -25.83 9.66
CA ARG A 242 4.02 -25.53 10.32
C ARG A 242 3.81 -24.65 11.56
N ALA A 243 2.84 -23.74 11.53
CA ALA A 243 2.49 -22.95 12.71
C ALA A 243 1.97 -23.85 13.85
N ARG A 244 1.10 -24.83 13.53
CA ARG A 244 0.64 -25.86 14.48
C ARG A 244 1.79 -26.72 15.01
N GLU A 245 2.71 -27.14 14.15
CA GLU A 245 3.91 -27.89 14.56
C GLU A 245 4.81 -27.07 15.50
N LEU A 246 5.03 -25.78 15.20
CA LEU A 246 5.83 -24.89 16.04
C LEU A 246 5.16 -24.60 17.39
N ALA A 247 3.84 -24.39 17.38
CA ALA A 247 3.05 -24.23 18.60
C ALA A 247 3.09 -25.51 19.46
N ALA A 248 2.84 -26.67 18.86
CA ALA A 248 2.93 -27.97 19.54
C ALA A 248 4.36 -28.25 20.06
N ALA A 249 5.40 -27.88 19.30
CA ALA A 249 6.78 -27.98 19.74
C ALA A 249 7.08 -27.04 20.93
N ALA A 250 6.59 -25.80 20.90
CA ALA A 250 6.73 -24.84 21.99
C ALA A 250 6.03 -25.33 23.26
N LEU A 251 4.79 -25.84 23.14
CA LEU A 251 4.02 -26.43 24.24
C LEU A 251 4.74 -27.64 24.84
N SER A 252 5.21 -28.56 24.01
CA SER A 252 5.95 -29.74 24.48
C SER A 252 7.27 -29.39 25.19
N THR A 253 7.92 -28.28 24.80
CA THR A 253 9.15 -27.79 25.41
C THR A 253 8.87 -27.10 26.75
N GLY A 254 7.82 -26.27 26.83
CA GLY A 254 7.39 -25.60 28.06
C GLY A 254 6.92 -26.59 29.14
N VAL A 255 6.18 -27.63 28.75
CA VAL A 255 5.71 -28.68 29.68
C VAL A 255 6.89 -29.49 30.25
N ARG A 256 7.96 -29.69 29.49
CA ARG A 256 9.18 -30.37 29.96
C ARG A 256 9.98 -29.53 30.96
N ALA A 257 10.00 -28.21 30.79
CA ALA A 257 10.67 -27.31 31.73
C ALA A 257 9.95 -27.21 33.09
N SER A 258 8.63 -27.37 33.12
CA SER A 258 7.82 -27.28 34.36
C SER A 258 7.83 -28.58 35.19
N LYS A 259 7.87 -29.76 34.55
CA LYS A 259 7.86 -31.05 35.28
C LYS A 259 9.15 -31.39 36.02
N ASN A 260 10.28 -30.78 35.65
CA ASN A 260 11.55 -30.93 36.37
C ASN A 260 11.75 -29.81 37.41
N GLY A 261 10.75 -29.60 38.27
CA GLY A 261 10.78 -28.69 39.41
C GLY A 261 11.80 -29.05 40.49
N GLY A 262 13.07 -29.20 40.13
CA GLY A 262 14.21 -29.02 41.01
C GLY A 262 14.53 -27.54 41.05
N ALA A 263 14.13 -26.87 42.12
CA ALA A 263 14.41 -25.46 42.37
C ALA A 263 15.92 -25.18 42.34
N THR A 264 16.43 -24.67 41.22
CA THR A 264 17.67 -23.91 41.17
C THR A 264 17.37 -22.54 40.59
N ASN A 265 17.56 -21.51 41.42
CA ASN A 265 17.33 -20.09 41.17
C ASN A 265 18.24 -19.50 40.08
N THR A 266 18.15 -19.99 38.85
CA THR A 266 18.83 -19.39 37.70
C THR A 266 17.76 -19.00 36.69
N SER A 267 17.30 -17.77 36.80
CA SER A 267 16.41 -17.11 35.84
C SER A 267 16.94 -17.27 34.41
N PRO A 268 16.11 -17.63 33.43
CA PRO A 268 16.51 -17.66 32.04
C PRO A 268 16.34 -16.25 31.46
N LEU A 269 17.15 -15.29 31.92
CA LEU A 269 17.40 -14.11 31.10
C LEU A 269 18.44 -14.55 30.08
N ARG A 270 17.95 -14.92 28.89
CA ARG A 270 18.77 -15.23 27.73
C ARG A 270 19.33 -13.91 27.18
N THR A 271 20.29 -13.34 27.91
CA THR A 271 21.20 -12.33 27.36
C THR A 271 21.93 -13.00 26.22
N TRP A 272 21.72 -12.50 25.01
CA TRP A 272 22.58 -12.75 23.87
C TRP A 272 23.95 -12.19 24.20
N ASP A 273 24.77 -12.99 24.88
CA ASP A 273 26.13 -12.63 25.24
C ASP A 273 27.01 -12.88 24.01
N GLU A 274 27.37 -11.79 23.37
CA GLU A 274 28.16 -11.64 22.15
C GLU A 274 29.64 -12.03 22.34
N ARG A 275 29.94 -12.92 23.29
CA ARG A 275 31.32 -13.24 23.74
C ARG A 275 31.79 -14.66 23.43
N GLN A 276 31.00 -15.47 22.72
CA GLN A 276 31.40 -16.84 22.40
C GLN A 276 32.18 -16.94 21.07
N TRP A 277 33.09 -16.01 20.80
CA TRP A 277 34.05 -16.11 19.68
C TRP A 277 35.52 -16.01 20.09
N GLU A 278 35.84 -15.75 21.37
CA GLU A 278 37.23 -15.68 21.86
C GLU A 278 37.49 -16.72 22.97
N SER A 279 37.61 -17.99 22.58
CA SER A 279 38.44 -18.95 23.32
C SER A 279 38.59 -20.25 22.54
N CYS A 280 39.60 -20.26 21.67
CA CYS A 280 40.26 -21.49 21.22
C CYS A 280 41.76 -21.21 21.22
N GLU A 281 42.33 -21.00 22.40
CA GLU A 281 43.76 -21.19 22.63
C GLU A 281 43.98 -22.13 23.82
N ASP A 282 44.68 -23.21 23.50
CA ASP A 282 45.51 -24.10 24.31
C ASP A 282 44.93 -25.00 25.41
N GLY A 283 45.12 -26.31 25.20
CA GLY A 283 44.92 -27.34 26.22
C GLY A 283 45.14 -28.76 25.72
N VAL A 284 46.41 -29.13 25.51
CA VAL A 284 46.89 -30.48 25.22
C VAL A 284 46.49 -31.47 26.33
N ALA A 285 45.83 -32.59 26.00
CA ALA A 285 45.92 -33.83 26.76
C ALA A 285 45.59 -35.06 25.89
N ALA A 286 46.57 -35.95 25.80
CA ALA A 286 46.50 -37.23 25.09
C ALA A 286 45.52 -38.20 25.77
N GLY A 287 44.66 -38.82 24.98
CA GLY A 287 43.74 -39.86 25.41
C GLY A 287 43.23 -40.65 24.20
N GLU A 288 43.92 -41.75 23.94
CA GLU A 288 43.73 -42.66 22.81
C GLU A 288 42.43 -43.46 22.98
N ALA A 289 41.42 -43.19 22.14
CA ALA A 289 40.23 -44.04 22.00
C ALA A 289 39.82 -44.13 20.53
N ILE A 290 39.94 -45.33 19.99
CA ILE A 290 39.66 -45.75 18.62
C ILE A 290 38.15 -45.81 18.41
N GLY A 291 37.59 -44.99 17.52
CA GLY A 291 36.17 -45.09 17.16
C GLY A 291 35.59 -43.93 16.35
N SER A 292 36.00 -43.84 15.08
CA SER A 292 35.36 -43.06 13.99
C SER A 292 35.43 -41.53 14.04
N PRO A 293 36.41 -40.89 13.35
CA PRO A 293 36.41 -39.45 13.17
C PRO A 293 35.45 -39.09 12.03
N VAL A 294 34.25 -38.61 12.37
CA VAL A 294 33.51 -37.74 11.44
C VAL A 294 34.31 -36.45 11.35
N ARG A 295 35.19 -36.41 10.36
CA ARG A 295 36.08 -35.30 10.05
C ARG A 295 35.21 -34.17 9.49
N SER A 296 34.53 -33.45 10.38
CA SER A 296 33.92 -32.16 10.10
C SER A 296 35.06 -31.19 9.83
N TYR A 297 35.50 -31.14 8.57
CA TYR A 297 36.38 -30.07 8.13
C TYR A 297 35.65 -28.75 8.41
N PRO A 298 36.27 -27.77 9.09
CA PRO A 298 35.74 -26.42 9.11
C PRO A 298 35.68 -25.98 7.65
N ARG A 299 34.45 -25.95 7.11
CA ARG A 299 34.19 -25.43 5.79
C ARG A 299 34.52 -23.96 5.91
N THR A 300 35.72 -23.57 5.48
CA THR A 300 36.10 -22.16 5.37
C THR A 300 35.11 -21.54 4.40
N MET A 301 34.09 -20.86 4.94
CA MET A 301 33.14 -20.11 4.14
C MET A 301 33.95 -19.16 3.27
N SER A 302 33.73 -19.23 1.96
CA SER A 302 34.39 -18.33 1.03
C SER A 302 33.97 -16.90 1.39
N GLY A 303 34.84 -15.90 1.21
CA GLY A 303 34.45 -14.50 1.40
C GLY A 303 33.23 -14.10 0.56
N ALA A 304 33.01 -14.77 -0.58
CA ALA A 304 31.81 -14.61 -1.40
C ALA A 304 30.55 -15.19 -0.75
N ASP A 305 30.65 -16.31 -0.01
CA ASP A 305 29.52 -16.90 0.72
C ASP A 305 29.09 -15.97 1.86
N ILE A 306 30.06 -15.37 2.56
CA ILE A 306 29.81 -14.39 3.62
C ILE A 306 29.13 -13.13 3.06
N GLN A 307 29.60 -12.62 1.92
CA GLN A 307 28.95 -11.47 1.26
C GLN A 307 27.51 -11.77 0.87
N LEU A 308 27.24 -12.95 0.32
CA LEU A 308 25.90 -13.37 -0.06
C LEU A 308 24.98 -13.48 1.18
N GLU A 309 25.48 -14.01 2.29
CA GLU A 309 24.73 -14.09 3.55
C GLU A 309 24.42 -12.70 4.10
N VAL A 310 25.39 -11.78 4.08
CA VAL A 310 25.18 -10.37 4.49
C VAL A 310 24.17 -9.66 3.59
N ASP A 311 24.26 -9.83 2.28
CA ASP A 311 23.30 -9.23 1.33
C ASP A 311 21.88 -9.76 1.59
N LYS A 312 21.76 -11.06 1.86
CA LYS A 312 20.48 -11.69 2.21
C LYS A 312 19.92 -11.19 3.53
N ASP A 313 20.74 -11.09 4.57
CA ASP A 313 20.33 -10.58 5.88
C ASP A 313 19.93 -9.10 5.78
N PHE A 314 20.64 -8.33 4.96
CA PHE A 314 20.29 -6.94 4.66
C PHE A 314 18.94 -6.83 3.95
N ASP A 315 18.69 -7.65 2.93
CA ASP A 315 17.40 -7.71 2.25
C ASP A 315 16.25 -8.09 3.21
N GLU A 316 16.50 -9.04 4.13
CA GLU A 316 15.54 -9.42 5.18
C GLU A 316 15.24 -8.25 6.12
N LEU A 317 16.27 -7.53 6.57
CA LEU A 317 16.11 -6.34 7.41
C LEU A 317 15.35 -5.22 6.70
N VAL A 318 15.62 -5.00 5.42
CA VAL A 318 14.88 -4.02 4.60
C VAL A 318 13.41 -4.42 4.47
N ALA A 319 13.12 -5.71 4.26
CA ALA A 319 11.75 -6.20 4.19
C ALA A 319 11.00 -6.06 5.52
N VAL A 320 11.65 -6.39 6.65
CA VAL A 320 11.09 -6.22 8.00
C VAL A 320 10.80 -4.75 8.29
N LYS A 321 11.73 -3.86 7.98
CA LYS A 321 11.54 -2.42 8.17
C LYS A 321 10.41 -1.87 7.29
N ALA A 322 10.39 -2.23 6.01
CA ALA A 322 9.33 -1.79 5.10
C ALA A 322 7.95 -2.29 5.54
N ARG A 323 7.88 -3.49 6.14
CA ARG A 323 6.66 -4.02 6.75
C ARG A 323 6.25 -3.19 7.96
N GLU A 324 7.16 -2.94 8.89
CA GLU A 324 6.90 -2.15 10.10
C GLU A 324 6.40 -0.74 9.77
N GLU A 325 7.05 -0.04 8.83
CA GLU A 325 6.61 1.30 8.37
C GLU A 325 5.19 1.27 7.79
N LEU A 326 4.86 0.19 7.08
CA LEU A 326 3.55 0.02 6.47
C LEU A 326 2.49 -0.35 7.52
N GLU A 327 2.83 -1.16 8.51
CA GLU A 327 1.96 -1.47 9.67
C GLU A 327 1.71 -0.24 10.53
N GLU A 328 2.73 0.60 10.75
CA GLU A 328 2.60 1.89 11.43
C GLU A 328 1.69 2.84 10.65
N LEU A 329 1.83 2.85 9.31
CA LEU A 329 1.03 3.68 8.41
C LEU A 329 -0.47 3.33 8.47
N TYR A 330 -0.80 2.04 8.40
CA TYR A 330 -2.19 1.57 8.41
C TYR A 330 -2.76 1.42 9.83
N GLY A 331 -1.89 1.32 10.84
CA GLY A 331 -2.23 0.99 12.22
C GLY A 331 -2.50 -0.50 12.46
N PHE A 332 -2.40 -1.34 11.42
CA PHE A 332 -2.58 -2.79 11.49
C PHE A 332 -1.90 -3.49 10.29
N PRO A 333 -1.70 -4.82 10.34
CA PRO A 333 -1.07 -5.60 9.27
C PRO A 333 -1.82 -5.49 7.93
N ALA A 334 -1.09 -5.15 6.85
CA ALA A 334 -1.67 -4.96 5.53
C ALA A 334 -2.38 -6.21 4.99
N ILE A 335 -1.93 -7.39 5.43
CA ILE A 335 -2.53 -8.68 5.08
C ILE A 335 -3.97 -8.82 5.55
N HIS A 336 -4.40 -8.02 6.53
CA HIS A 336 -5.77 -8.00 7.03
C HIS A 336 -6.68 -7.04 6.27
N VAL A 337 -6.13 -6.21 5.37
CA VAL A 337 -6.96 -5.36 4.51
C VAL A 337 -7.77 -6.27 3.58
N PRO A 338 -9.11 -6.27 3.68
CA PRO A 338 -9.93 -7.12 2.83
C PRO A 338 -9.75 -6.75 1.37
N VAL A 339 -9.59 -7.76 0.51
CA VAL A 339 -9.35 -7.57 -0.93
C VAL A 339 -10.44 -6.72 -1.60
N PHE A 340 -11.68 -6.78 -1.12
CA PHE A 340 -12.78 -5.95 -1.63
C PHE A 340 -12.45 -4.44 -1.53
N VAL A 341 -11.74 -4.00 -0.48
CA VAL A 341 -11.37 -2.60 -0.29
C VAL A 341 -10.38 -2.17 -1.36
N SER A 342 -9.40 -3.04 -1.68
CA SER A 342 -8.49 -2.80 -2.79
C SER A 342 -9.24 -2.74 -4.12
N CYS A 343 -10.22 -3.61 -4.36
CA CYS A 343 -11.07 -3.52 -5.56
C CYS A 343 -11.82 -2.18 -5.63
N LEU A 344 -12.44 -1.75 -4.53
CA LEU A 344 -13.15 -0.47 -4.47
C LEU A 344 -12.23 0.71 -4.74
N LEU A 345 -11.00 0.70 -4.21
CA LEU A 345 -10.03 1.76 -4.45
C LEU A 345 -9.64 1.86 -5.92
N ARG A 346 -9.50 0.72 -6.62
CA ARG A 346 -9.22 0.71 -8.06
C ARG A 346 -10.41 1.19 -8.89
N ILE A 347 -11.63 0.77 -8.53
CA ILE A 347 -12.85 1.27 -9.16
C ILE A 347 -12.95 2.79 -8.96
N ALA A 348 -12.77 3.28 -7.74
CA ALA A 348 -12.80 4.70 -7.42
C ALA A 348 -11.78 5.50 -8.25
N SER A 349 -10.55 4.99 -8.41
CA SER A 349 -9.53 5.61 -9.26
C SER A 349 -9.96 5.72 -10.74
N ILE A 350 -10.60 4.68 -11.29
CA ILE A 350 -11.14 4.71 -12.66
C ILE A 350 -12.22 5.80 -12.78
N LEU A 351 -13.19 5.81 -11.86
CA LEU A 351 -14.29 6.77 -11.87
C LEU A 351 -13.80 8.21 -11.68
N LEU A 352 -12.88 8.45 -10.73
CA LEU A 352 -12.28 9.76 -10.47
C LEU A 352 -11.51 10.27 -11.69
N SER A 353 -10.72 9.42 -12.34
CA SER A 353 -9.97 9.82 -13.53
C SER A 353 -10.91 10.21 -14.69
N LEU A 354 -11.97 9.42 -14.92
CA LEU A 354 -13.03 9.75 -15.88
C LEU A 354 -13.71 11.08 -15.53
N GLY A 355 -14.23 11.22 -14.31
CA GLY A 355 -14.91 12.42 -13.85
C GLY A 355 -14.04 13.67 -13.95
N PHE A 356 -12.79 13.61 -13.51
CA PHE A 356 -11.87 14.75 -13.59
C PHE A 356 -11.55 15.16 -15.02
N VAL A 357 -11.30 14.22 -15.93
CA VAL A 357 -11.06 14.57 -17.34
C VAL A 357 -12.31 15.18 -17.97
N LEU A 358 -13.51 14.64 -17.70
CA LEU A 358 -14.77 15.19 -18.21
C LEU A 358 -15.05 16.60 -17.71
N LEU A 359 -14.86 16.86 -16.40
CA LEU A 359 -15.03 18.19 -15.81
C LEU A 359 -14.01 19.20 -16.36
N LEU A 360 -12.73 18.82 -16.41
CA LEU A 360 -11.66 19.69 -16.92
C LEU A 360 -11.85 20.00 -18.40
N SER A 361 -12.25 19.00 -19.20
CA SER A 361 -12.46 19.19 -20.62
C SER A 361 -13.70 20.02 -20.93
N ALA A 362 -14.80 19.86 -20.18
CA ALA A 362 -15.96 20.73 -20.32
C ALA A 362 -15.60 22.19 -19.99
N GLY A 363 -14.86 22.42 -18.90
CA GLY A 363 -14.34 23.75 -18.56
C GLY A 363 -13.42 24.32 -19.66
N TYR A 364 -12.55 23.49 -20.23
CA TYR A 364 -11.65 23.88 -21.32
C TYR A 364 -12.40 24.25 -22.61
N LEU A 365 -13.40 23.47 -23.01
CA LEU A 365 -14.17 23.72 -24.23
C LEU A 365 -15.04 24.96 -24.14
N THR A 366 -15.48 25.34 -22.93
CA THR A 366 -16.16 26.63 -22.70
C THR A 366 -15.22 27.83 -22.70
N SER A 367 -13.90 27.63 -22.75
CA SER A 367 -12.91 28.70 -22.67
C SER A 367 -12.42 29.18 -24.05
N PRO A 368 -12.05 30.47 -24.20
CA PRO A 368 -11.57 31.05 -25.47
C PRO A 368 -10.43 30.30 -26.20
N PRO A 369 -9.40 29.71 -25.54
CA PRO A 369 -8.27 29.09 -26.24
C PRO A 369 -8.65 27.88 -27.10
N ALA A 370 -9.76 27.20 -26.82
CA ALA A 370 -10.25 26.09 -27.64
C ALA A 370 -10.88 26.57 -28.97
N ILE A 371 -11.35 27.82 -29.00
CA ILE A 371 -12.23 28.35 -30.07
C ILE A 371 -11.45 29.25 -31.05
N LEU A 372 -10.45 29.98 -30.56
CA LEU A 372 -9.56 30.85 -31.36
C LEU A 372 -8.96 30.20 -32.63
N PRO A 373 -8.37 28.98 -32.60
CA PRO A 373 -7.74 28.41 -33.80
C PRO A 373 -8.75 28.00 -34.89
N VAL A 374 -10.01 27.74 -34.54
CA VAL A 374 -11.07 27.41 -35.51
C VAL A 374 -11.51 28.67 -36.28
N LEU A 375 -11.59 29.80 -35.58
CA LEU A 375 -11.99 31.09 -36.15
C LEU A 375 -10.94 31.69 -37.09
N GLU A 376 -9.67 31.59 -36.73
CA GLU A 376 -8.57 32.07 -37.58
C GLU A 376 -8.56 31.36 -38.94
N LYS A 377 -8.79 30.03 -38.94
CA LYS A 377 -8.82 29.22 -40.16
C LYS A 377 -9.96 29.61 -41.12
N ASN A 378 -11.07 30.12 -40.59
CA ASN A 378 -12.24 30.48 -41.38
C ASN A 378 -12.27 31.95 -41.82
N GLY A 379 -11.27 32.76 -41.45
CA GLY A 379 -11.19 34.17 -41.83
C GLY A 379 -12.34 35.05 -41.32
N MET A 380 -13.15 34.55 -40.36
CA MET A 380 -14.24 35.32 -39.77
C MET A 380 -13.78 36.05 -38.52
N ILE A 381 -13.86 37.38 -38.54
CA ILE A 381 -13.73 38.24 -37.36
C ILE A 381 -15.05 38.14 -36.58
N VAL A 382 -15.18 37.17 -35.69
CA VAL A 382 -16.35 37.07 -34.80
C VAL A 382 -16.03 37.76 -33.47
N PHE A 383 -16.93 38.66 -33.07
CA PHE A 383 -16.93 39.22 -31.72
C PHE A 383 -17.21 38.10 -30.72
N VAL A 384 -16.19 37.73 -29.95
CA VAL A 384 -16.34 36.79 -28.83
C VAL A 384 -17.34 37.41 -27.84
N PRO A 385 -18.46 36.73 -27.51
CA PRO A 385 -19.41 37.23 -26.54
C PRO A 385 -18.71 37.47 -25.19
N SER A 386 -18.91 38.65 -24.59
CA SER A 386 -18.34 39.05 -23.28
C SER A 386 -18.70 38.09 -22.12
N SER A 387 -19.66 37.18 -22.32
CA SER A 387 -20.02 36.14 -21.36
C SER A 387 -19.01 35.00 -21.27
N TRP A 388 -18.02 34.93 -22.16
CA TRP A 388 -16.97 33.91 -22.15
C TRP A 388 -15.82 34.35 -21.24
N SER A 389 -16.03 34.17 -19.93
CA SER A 389 -15.02 34.44 -18.93
C SER A 389 -14.09 33.24 -18.78
N ASP A 390 -12.77 33.49 -18.75
CA ASP A 390 -11.74 32.52 -18.36
C ASP A 390 -12.01 31.88 -16.98
N GLY A 391 -12.92 32.46 -16.21
CA GLY A 391 -13.37 31.97 -14.91
C GLY A 391 -13.91 30.54 -14.91
N THR A 392 -14.51 30.04 -16.00
CA THR A 392 -15.07 28.67 -16.01
C THR A 392 -13.97 27.60 -16.02
N LEU A 393 -12.94 27.77 -16.83
CA LEU A 393 -11.79 26.86 -16.84
C LEU A 393 -11.03 26.93 -15.52
N TRP A 394 -10.76 28.14 -15.03
CA TRP A 394 -10.05 28.29 -13.76
C TRP A 394 -10.84 27.73 -12.58
N GLY A 395 -12.16 27.99 -12.55
CA GLY A 395 -13.06 27.48 -11.53
C GLY A 395 -13.12 25.95 -11.50
N THR A 396 -13.28 25.31 -12.66
CA THR A 396 -13.27 23.84 -12.77
C THR A 396 -11.89 23.26 -12.41
N PHE A 397 -10.79 23.89 -12.84
CA PHE A 397 -9.44 23.46 -12.49
C PHE A 397 -9.17 23.53 -10.98
N VAL A 398 -9.51 24.64 -10.33
CA VAL A 398 -9.36 24.82 -8.88
C VAL A 398 -10.24 23.83 -8.12
N ALA A 399 -11.48 23.62 -8.54
CA ALA A 399 -12.38 22.65 -7.93
C ALA A 399 -11.83 21.22 -8.02
N VAL A 400 -11.39 20.80 -9.22
CA VAL A 400 -10.80 19.46 -9.44
C VAL A 400 -9.50 19.30 -8.65
N CYS A 401 -8.64 20.32 -8.60
CA CYS A 401 -7.43 20.30 -7.77
C CYS A 401 -7.77 20.21 -6.28
N GLY A 402 -8.77 20.96 -5.80
CA GLY A 402 -9.21 20.93 -4.41
C GLY A 402 -9.74 19.56 -3.99
N VAL A 403 -10.59 18.95 -4.82
CA VAL A 403 -11.11 17.59 -4.57
C VAL A 403 -9.98 16.56 -4.60
N ASN A 404 -9.12 16.61 -5.61
CA ASN A 404 -7.99 15.68 -5.73
C ASN A 404 -6.98 15.83 -4.58
N LEU A 405 -6.72 17.08 -4.13
CA LEU A 405 -5.87 17.37 -2.99
C LEU A 405 -6.49 16.84 -1.70
N GLY A 406 -7.78 17.07 -1.47
CA GLY A 406 -8.49 16.55 -0.31
C GLY A 406 -8.36 15.03 -0.21
N LEU A 407 -8.66 14.32 -1.30
CA LEU A 407 -8.51 12.86 -1.39
C LEU A 407 -7.05 12.41 -1.20
N SER A 408 -6.09 13.11 -1.77
CA SER A 408 -4.67 12.77 -1.63
C SER A 408 -4.19 12.95 -0.18
N LEU A 409 -4.65 13.99 0.52
CA LEU A 409 -4.33 14.23 1.93
C LEU A 409 -4.97 13.18 2.85
N LEU A 410 -6.17 12.68 2.52
CA LEU A 410 -6.81 11.56 3.23
C LEU A 410 -5.96 10.27 3.17
N HIS A 411 -5.21 10.07 2.08
CA HIS A 411 -4.30 8.93 1.93
C HIS A 411 -2.92 9.12 2.60
N THR A 412 -2.61 10.32 3.10
CA THR A 412 -1.33 10.59 3.77
C THR A 412 -1.26 9.87 5.12
N PRO A 413 -0.05 9.43 5.57
CA PRO A 413 0.18 8.79 6.88
C PRO A 413 -0.43 9.46 8.09
N VAL A 414 -0.64 10.77 8.03
CA VAL A 414 -1.17 11.54 9.15
C VAL A 414 -2.66 11.28 9.38
N PHE A 415 -3.42 11.01 8.31
CA PHE A 415 -4.88 10.89 8.36
C PHE A 415 -5.37 9.44 8.25
N LEU A 416 -4.66 8.62 7.48
CA LEU A 416 -5.02 7.23 7.24
C LEU A 416 -5.26 6.39 8.51
N PRO A 417 -4.41 6.41 9.55
CA PRO A 417 -4.62 5.60 10.75
C PRO A 417 -5.79 6.09 11.62
N ARG A 418 -6.22 7.34 11.44
CA ARG A 418 -7.35 7.91 12.20
C ARG A 418 -8.70 7.64 11.56
N VAL A 419 -8.75 7.66 10.23
CA VAL A 419 -10.00 7.52 9.46
C VAL A 419 -10.28 6.05 9.14
N GLY A 420 -9.23 5.25 8.95
CA GLY A 420 -9.32 3.86 8.54
C GLY A 420 -9.45 3.71 7.02
N VAL A 421 -8.82 2.67 6.49
CA VAL A 421 -8.74 2.42 5.03
C VAL A 421 -10.11 2.23 4.39
N HIS A 422 -11.03 1.58 5.09
CA HIS A 422 -12.39 1.34 4.61
C HIS A 422 -13.13 2.64 4.29
N VAL A 423 -13.11 3.59 5.23
CA VAL A 423 -13.80 4.87 5.08
C VAL A 423 -13.22 5.66 3.93
N VAL A 424 -11.88 5.66 3.78
CA VAL A 424 -11.22 6.32 2.66
C VAL A 424 -11.61 5.70 1.32
N ALA A 425 -11.70 4.37 1.22
CA ALA A 425 -12.14 3.69 0.00
C ALA A 425 -13.59 4.01 -0.38
N TYR A 426 -14.52 4.01 0.59
CA TYR A 426 -15.92 4.38 0.35
C TYR A 426 -16.07 5.85 -0.02
N LEU A 427 -15.36 6.74 0.67
CA LEU A 427 -15.38 8.17 0.38
C LEU A 427 -14.82 8.45 -1.02
N GLY A 428 -13.70 7.82 -1.38
CA GLY A 428 -13.13 7.93 -2.73
C GLY A 428 -14.08 7.45 -3.81
N LEU A 429 -14.81 6.34 -3.58
CA LEU A 429 -15.82 5.84 -4.50
C LEU A 429 -17.01 6.82 -4.65
N LEU A 430 -17.51 7.35 -3.54
CA LEU A 430 -18.63 8.31 -3.53
C LEU A 430 -18.25 9.60 -4.26
N VAL A 431 -17.07 10.14 -3.97
CA VAL A 431 -16.55 11.32 -4.67
C VAL A 431 -16.31 11.02 -6.14
N GLY A 432 -15.79 9.83 -6.48
CA GLY A 432 -15.60 9.39 -7.87
C GLY A 432 -16.89 9.28 -8.66
N LEU A 433 -17.96 8.73 -8.07
CA LEU A 433 -19.29 8.72 -8.66
C LEU A 433 -19.83 10.13 -8.85
N GLY A 434 -19.72 10.97 -7.82
CA GLY A 434 -20.17 12.37 -7.88
C GLY A 434 -19.48 13.17 -8.98
N THR A 435 -18.15 13.06 -9.11
CA THR A 435 -17.39 13.75 -10.16
C THR A 435 -17.67 13.18 -11.54
N LEU A 436 -17.90 11.87 -11.68
CA LEU A 436 -18.32 11.27 -12.94
C LEU A 436 -19.68 11.79 -13.39
N PHE A 437 -20.70 11.77 -12.54
CA PHE A 437 -22.03 12.26 -12.88
C PHE A 437 -22.04 13.77 -13.14
N ALA A 438 -21.28 14.55 -12.37
CA ALA A 438 -21.09 15.97 -12.65
C ALA A 438 -20.43 16.20 -14.02
N GLY A 439 -19.41 15.41 -14.36
CA GLY A 439 -18.78 15.40 -15.68
C GLY A 439 -19.76 15.05 -16.79
N LEU A 440 -20.49 13.95 -16.66
CA LEU A 440 -21.52 13.53 -17.63
C LEU A 440 -22.62 14.59 -17.80
N GLY A 441 -23.05 15.23 -16.72
CA GLY A 441 -24.03 16.33 -16.76
C GLY A 441 -23.50 17.57 -17.50
N MET A 442 -22.22 17.92 -17.31
CA MET A 442 -21.59 19.02 -18.06
C MET A 442 -21.45 18.74 -19.56
N TRP A 443 -21.47 17.47 -19.95
CA TRP A 443 -21.44 17.00 -21.34
C TRP A 443 -22.82 16.73 -21.94
N ASP A 444 -23.88 17.08 -21.21
CA ASP A 444 -25.27 16.83 -21.62
C ASP A 444 -25.53 15.35 -21.96
N ALA A 445 -24.86 14.45 -21.24
CA ALA A 445 -24.95 13.02 -21.45
C ALA A 445 -26.07 12.35 -20.62
N LEU A 446 -26.69 13.13 -19.72
CA LEU A 446 -27.74 12.71 -18.79
C LEU A 446 -29.14 13.24 -19.17
N SER A 447 -29.24 14.11 -20.18
CA SER A 447 -30.51 14.59 -20.75
C SER A 447 -31.02 13.64 -21.83
#